data_AF-A0AA97FHL4-F1
#
_entry.id   AF-A0AA97FHL4-F1
#
_cell.length_a   1.000
_cell.length_b   1.000
_cell.length_c   1.000
_cell.angle_alpha   90.00
_cell.angle_beta   90.00
_cell.angle_gamma   90.00
#
_symmetry.space_group_name_H-M   'P 1'
#
loop_
_entity.id
_entity.type
_entity.pdbx_description
1 polymer ?
#
loop_
_entity_poly.entity_id
_entity_poly.type
_entity_poly.pdbx_seq_one_letter_code
_entity_poly.pdbx_strand_id
1 'polypeptide(L)'
;MTARRRRLLRVSAASAVLLAAAGLSTAAEHGDAAFTDAEHARVELAAARLQPPQVQAISTCANPISALLGVPVLVFTWRWPASGAPYDAVDASDVAWQVNGSAATGVVTTGPNAAGLYTSTFDRGLLADVLGVVVSNYTVSLSTSVDYGGATWVSPGTTTVSSSSLLVLQSCSYANGS
;
A
#
# COMPACT_ATOMS: atom_id res chain seq x y z
N MET A 1 58.90 32.00 20.36
CA MET A 1 57.49 32.41 20.12
C MET A 1 57.28 32.23 18.62
N THR A 2 56.53 31.28 18.07
CA THR A 2 55.08 31.03 18.19
C THR A 2 54.77 29.65 17.59
N ALA A 3 54.50 28.66 18.45
CA ALA A 3 53.86 27.41 18.07
C ALA A 3 52.32 27.59 18.06
N ARG A 4 51.59 26.64 17.45
CA ARG A 4 50.11 26.42 17.56
C ARG A 4 49.13 27.04 16.55
N ARG A 5 49.52 27.34 15.30
CA ARG A 5 48.54 27.68 14.23
C ARG A 5 48.20 26.54 13.25
N ARG A 6 48.33 25.26 13.64
CA ARG A 6 48.11 24.09 12.75
C ARG A 6 47.16 23.01 13.31
N ARG A 7 46.26 23.34 14.24
CA ARG A 7 45.35 22.37 14.90
C ARG A 7 43.87 22.53 14.54
N LEU A 8 43.54 22.99 13.33
CA LEU A 8 42.13 23.17 12.93
C LEU A 8 41.77 22.56 11.56
N LEU A 9 42.51 21.55 11.09
CA LEU A 9 42.28 20.92 9.77
C LEU A 9 42.07 19.40 9.84
N ARG A 10 41.71 18.82 11.00
CA ARG A 10 41.51 17.36 11.14
C ARG A 10 40.21 16.96 11.85
N VAL A 11 39.14 17.72 11.66
CA VAL A 11 37.80 17.34 12.19
C VAL A 11 36.78 17.10 11.08
N SER A 12 37.05 17.47 9.82
CA SER A 12 36.08 17.39 8.73
C SER A 12 36.04 16.07 7.95
N ALA A 13 36.81 15.04 8.33
CA ALA A 13 36.83 13.75 7.61
C ALA A 13 35.98 12.65 8.28
N ALA A 14 35.61 12.80 9.56
CA ALA A 14 34.85 11.77 10.27
C ALA A 14 33.33 11.84 10.01
N SER A 15 32.79 13.00 9.59
CA SER A 15 31.35 13.18 9.41
C SER A 15 30.82 12.74 8.04
N ALA A 16 31.68 12.58 7.03
CA ALA A 16 31.24 12.15 5.69
C ALA A 16 31.00 10.64 5.58
N VAL A 17 31.63 9.83 6.44
CA VAL A 17 31.44 8.36 6.42
C VAL A 17 30.14 7.95 7.11
N LEU A 18 29.64 8.74 8.07
CA LEU A 18 28.36 8.46 8.74
C LEU A 18 27.12 8.80 7.89
N LEU A 19 27.25 9.66 6.87
CA LEU A 19 26.15 9.99 5.96
C LEU A 19 25.99 9.00 4.79
N ALA A 20 26.96 8.11 4.56
CA ALA A 20 26.87 7.06 3.55
C ALA A 20 26.14 5.79 4.05
N ALA A 21 25.87 5.67 5.36
CA ALA A 21 25.19 4.51 5.94
C ALA A 21 23.66 4.56 5.83
N ALA A 22 23.07 5.68 5.38
CA ALA A 22 21.62 5.85 5.24
C ALA A 22 21.03 5.29 3.94
N GLY A 23 21.85 4.68 3.07
CA GLY A 23 21.42 4.11 1.78
C GLY A 23 21.11 2.62 1.81
N LEU A 24 21.19 1.96 2.97
CA LEU A 24 20.89 0.54 3.10
C LEU A 24 19.37 0.36 3.09
N SER A 25 18.83 0.25 1.88
CA SER A 25 17.55 -0.41 1.60
C SER A 25 17.42 -1.66 2.46
N THR A 26 16.37 -1.72 3.27
CA THR A 26 15.95 -2.96 3.92
C THR A 26 15.60 -3.96 2.83
N ALA A 27 16.56 -4.78 2.43
CA ALA A 27 16.26 -6.00 1.71
C ALA A 27 15.26 -6.76 2.58
N ALA A 28 14.14 -7.17 1.98
CA ALA A 28 13.13 -7.96 2.66
C ALA A 28 13.81 -9.17 3.31
N GLU A 29 13.88 -9.20 4.64
CA GLU A 29 14.48 -10.33 5.36
C GLU A 29 13.64 -11.58 5.06
N HIS A 30 14.17 -12.42 4.17
CA HIS A 30 13.79 -13.81 4.07
C HIS A 30 14.41 -14.52 5.28
N GLY A 31 13.58 -14.88 6.25
CA GLY A 31 14.00 -15.70 7.36
C GLY A 31 13.98 -17.17 6.94
N ASP A 32 15.15 -17.72 6.60
CA ASP A 32 15.28 -19.15 6.33
C ASP A 32 15.30 -19.92 7.66
N ALA A 33 14.15 -20.45 8.07
CA ALA A 33 14.09 -21.42 9.14
C ALA A 33 14.47 -22.80 8.59
N ALA A 34 15.75 -23.17 8.65
CA ALA A 34 16.21 -24.50 8.29
C ALA A 34 16.05 -25.46 9.49
N PHE A 35 15.08 -26.37 9.42
CA PHE A 35 14.99 -27.48 10.36
C PHE A 35 15.79 -28.66 9.80
N THR A 36 16.82 -29.11 10.51
CA THR A 36 17.58 -30.32 10.17
C THR A 36 17.18 -31.46 11.11
N ASP A 37 16.32 -32.35 10.63
CA ASP A 37 16.19 -33.71 11.16
C ASP A 37 17.29 -34.58 10.55
N ALA A 38 17.84 -35.52 11.33
CA ALA A 38 18.93 -36.40 10.97
C ALA A 38 18.58 -37.39 9.83
N GLU A 39 17.30 -37.56 9.46
CA GLU A 39 16.86 -38.51 8.43
C GLU A 39 16.52 -37.89 7.04
N HIS A 40 17.14 -36.77 6.69
CA HIS A 40 17.31 -36.30 5.29
C HIS A 40 16.06 -35.79 4.55
N ALA A 41 15.34 -34.84 5.13
CA ALA A 41 14.56 -33.88 4.35
C ALA A 41 14.92 -32.45 4.80
N ARG A 42 15.63 -31.69 3.93
CA ARG A 42 15.70 -30.24 4.07
C ARG A 42 14.43 -29.67 3.46
N VAL A 43 13.59 -29.06 4.29
CA VAL A 43 12.46 -28.24 3.84
C VAL A 43 12.84 -26.80 4.08
N GLU A 44 12.93 -26.01 3.01
CA GLU A 44 13.04 -24.55 3.10
C GLU A 44 11.61 -23.99 3.22
N LEU A 45 11.31 -23.39 4.38
CA LEU A 45 10.07 -22.65 4.58
C LEU A 45 10.32 -21.18 4.23
N ALA A 46 9.95 -20.78 3.02
CA ALA A 46 9.97 -19.38 2.63
C ALA A 46 8.79 -18.64 3.29
N ALA A 47 9.09 -17.74 4.23
CA ALA A 47 8.09 -16.84 4.79
C ALA A 47 7.79 -15.71 3.79
N ALA A 48 6.62 -15.77 3.13
CA ALA A 48 6.15 -14.70 2.28
C ALA A 48 5.52 -13.57 3.12
N ARG A 49 5.88 -12.31 2.83
CA ARG A 49 5.20 -11.14 3.38
C ARG A 49 4.14 -10.66 2.39
N LEU A 50 2.89 -10.55 2.86
CA LEU A 50 1.85 -9.91 2.08
C LEU A 50 2.14 -8.41 1.98
N GLN A 51 2.34 -7.91 0.77
CA GLN A 51 2.34 -6.49 0.42
C GLN A 51 0.93 -6.02 0.00
N PRO A 52 0.58 -4.75 0.24
CA PRO A 52 -0.69 -4.19 -0.19
C PRO A 52 -0.77 -4.02 -1.71
N PRO A 53 -1.98 -3.97 -2.30
CA PRO A 53 -2.15 -3.62 -3.70
C PRO A 53 -1.61 -2.21 -3.98
N GLN A 54 -1.03 -2.02 -5.16
CA GLN A 54 -0.38 -0.78 -5.58
C GLN A 54 -1.24 -0.05 -6.60
N VAL A 55 -1.68 1.16 -6.27
CA VAL A 55 -2.42 2.02 -7.20
C VAL A 55 -1.48 2.46 -8.31
N GLN A 56 -1.96 2.34 -9.54
CA GLN A 56 -1.23 2.72 -10.75
C GLN A 56 -1.72 4.06 -11.29
N ALA A 57 -3.04 4.26 -11.34
CA ALA A 57 -3.62 5.49 -11.85
C ALA A 57 -5.04 5.72 -11.29
N ILE A 58 -5.38 6.99 -11.09
CA ILE A 58 -6.74 7.44 -10.77
C ILE A 58 -7.37 7.96 -12.07
N SER A 59 -8.47 7.34 -12.51
CA SER A 59 -9.17 7.74 -13.73
C SER A 59 -10.33 8.69 -13.48
N THR A 60 -10.97 8.60 -12.31
CA THR A 60 -12.09 9.46 -11.93
C THR A 60 -11.90 9.96 -10.51
N CYS A 61 -12.10 11.27 -10.32
CA CYS A 61 -12.08 11.93 -9.03
C CYS A 61 -13.12 13.06 -9.04
N ALA A 62 -14.34 12.75 -8.62
CA ALA A 62 -15.45 13.70 -8.54
C ALA A 62 -15.74 14.05 -7.08
N ASN A 63 -16.33 15.22 -6.84
CA ASN A 63 -16.78 15.58 -5.50
C ASN A 63 -18.08 14.83 -5.17
N PRO A 64 -18.11 14.02 -4.09
CA PRO A 64 -19.26 13.16 -3.78
C PRO A 64 -20.53 13.94 -3.41
N ILE A 65 -20.41 15.20 -2.96
CA ILE A 65 -21.56 16.06 -2.68
C ILE A 65 -22.28 16.42 -3.99
N SER A 66 -21.51 16.73 -5.03
CA SER A 66 -22.02 17.10 -6.35
C SER A 66 -22.35 15.91 -7.26
N ALA A 67 -21.78 14.74 -6.99
CA ALA A 67 -22.03 13.54 -7.77
C ALA A 67 -23.48 13.08 -7.61
N LEU A 68 -24.12 12.71 -8.72
CA LEU A 68 -25.44 12.07 -8.69
C LEU A 68 -25.31 10.65 -8.15
N LEU A 69 -26.37 10.14 -7.51
CA LEU A 69 -26.41 8.76 -7.05
C LEU A 69 -26.18 7.80 -8.23
N GLY A 70 -25.35 6.77 -8.04
CA GLY A 70 -24.99 5.81 -9.08
C GLY A 70 -23.91 6.30 -10.06
N VAL A 71 -23.46 7.56 -9.96
CA VAL A 71 -22.28 8.04 -10.69
C VAL A 71 -21.03 7.74 -9.87
N PRO A 72 -19.98 7.14 -10.48
CA PRO A 72 -18.70 6.94 -9.81
C PRO A 72 -18.11 8.26 -9.29
N VAL A 73 -17.78 8.28 -8.00
CA VAL A 73 -17.08 9.39 -7.35
C VAL A 73 -15.58 9.20 -7.49
N LEU A 74 -15.10 7.97 -7.30
CA LEU A 74 -13.69 7.64 -7.38
C LEU A 74 -13.52 6.34 -8.16
N VAL A 75 -12.68 6.37 -9.18
CA VAL A 75 -12.28 5.19 -9.96
C VAL A 75 -10.78 5.21 -10.11
N PHE A 76 -10.14 4.08 -9.79
CA PHE A 76 -8.71 3.92 -9.96
C PHE A 76 -8.36 2.49 -10.29
N THR A 77 -7.16 2.34 -10.86
CA THR A 77 -6.58 1.07 -11.25
C THR A 77 -5.44 0.70 -10.32
N TRP A 78 -5.32 -0.58 -10.01
CA TRP A 78 -4.30 -1.10 -9.11
C TRP A 78 -3.92 -2.54 -9.48
N ARG A 79 -2.82 -3.02 -8.92
CA ARG A 79 -2.37 -4.42 -9.02
C ARG A 79 -1.50 -4.76 -7.81
N TRP A 80 -1.32 -6.04 -7.51
CA TRP A 80 -0.28 -6.43 -6.57
C TRP A 80 1.12 -6.16 -7.13
N PRO A 81 2.10 -5.85 -6.26
CA PRO A 81 3.46 -5.49 -6.67
C PRO A 81 4.24 -6.65 -7.30
N ALA A 82 3.89 -7.91 -6.99
CA ALA A 82 4.53 -9.10 -7.52
C ALA A 82 3.53 -9.97 -8.28
N SER A 83 4.01 -10.61 -9.36
CA SER A 83 3.26 -11.56 -10.19
C SER A 83 3.64 -13.02 -9.88
N GLY A 84 3.86 -13.34 -8.61
CA GLY A 84 4.20 -14.69 -8.17
C GLY A 84 3.67 -14.96 -6.77
N ALA A 85 3.77 -16.21 -6.32
CA ALA A 85 3.31 -16.65 -5.01
C ALA A 85 3.67 -15.65 -3.88
N PRO A 86 2.71 -15.27 -3.01
CA PRO A 86 1.38 -15.87 -2.86
C PRO A 86 0.31 -15.31 -3.81
N TYR A 87 0.61 -14.34 -4.66
CA TYR A 87 -0.40 -13.56 -5.40
C TYR A 87 -1.08 -14.29 -6.56
N ASP A 88 -0.58 -15.47 -6.96
CA ASP A 88 -1.19 -16.29 -8.00
C ASP A 88 -2.58 -16.81 -7.62
N ALA A 89 -2.85 -16.92 -6.32
CA ALA A 89 -4.12 -17.36 -5.76
C ALA A 89 -4.94 -16.20 -5.15
N VAL A 90 -4.46 -14.96 -5.25
CA VAL A 90 -5.09 -13.78 -4.67
C VAL A 90 -5.94 -13.09 -5.72
N ASP A 91 -7.16 -12.70 -5.38
CA ASP A 91 -8.05 -11.96 -6.25
C ASP A 91 -8.66 -10.72 -5.59
N ALA A 92 -9.51 -10.00 -6.32
CA ALA A 92 -10.09 -8.76 -5.84
C ALA A 92 -10.87 -8.88 -4.51
N SER A 93 -11.34 -10.08 -4.16
CA SER A 93 -12.03 -10.36 -2.90
C SER A 93 -11.09 -10.40 -1.70
N ASP A 94 -9.80 -10.66 -1.92
CA ASP A 94 -8.74 -10.62 -0.90
C ASP A 94 -8.24 -9.18 -0.61
N VAL A 95 -8.95 -8.15 -1.10
CA VAL A 95 -8.65 -6.77 -0.73
C VAL A 95 -9.55 -6.36 0.44
N ALA A 96 -8.91 -6.02 1.55
CA ALA A 96 -9.58 -5.38 2.67
C ALA A 96 -9.66 -3.87 2.41
N TRP A 97 -10.89 -3.39 2.25
CA TRP A 97 -11.20 -2.00 1.96
C TRP A 97 -11.59 -1.24 3.23
N GLN A 98 -11.05 -0.03 3.37
CA GLN A 98 -11.49 0.90 4.41
C GLN A 98 -11.70 2.29 3.83
N VAL A 99 -12.68 3.02 4.36
CA VAL A 99 -12.90 4.44 4.07
C VAL A 99 -12.90 5.19 5.40
N ASN A 100 -11.96 6.12 5.57
CA ASN A 100 -11.72 6.83 6.83
C ASN A 100 -11.58 5.90 8.06
N GLY A 101 -11.00 4.70 7.86
CA GLY A 101 -10.80 3.70 8.90
C GLY A 101 -12.00 2.78 9.15
N SER A 102 -13.18 3.05 8.58
CA SER A 102 -14.33 2.15 8.60
C SER A 102 -14.21 1.12 7.48
N ALA A 103 -14.54 -0.16 7.76
CA ALA A 103 -14.58 -1.18 6.73
C ALA A 103 -15.60 -0.81 5.64
N ALA A 104 -15.21 -0.96 4.38
CA ALA A 104 -16.10 -0.73 3.24
C ALA A 104 -16.40 -2.05 2.55
N THR A 105 -17.68 -2.39 2.45
CA THR A 105 -18.15 -3.58 1.75
C THR A 105 -18.86 -3.17 0.46
N GLY A 106 -18.91 -4.06 -0.54
CA GLY A 106 -19.60 -3.75 -1.80
C GLY A 106 -18.83 -2.83 -2.76
N VAL A 107 -17.52 -2.65 -2.56
CA VAL A 107 -16.66 -1.96 -3.53
C VAL A 107 -16.66 -2.73 -4.84
N VAL A 108 -17.18 -2.13 -5.91
CA VAL A 108 -17.23 -2.77 -7.22
C VAL A 108 -15.83 -2.80 -7.81
N THR A 109 -15.28 -4.00 -7.98
CA THR A 109 -13.97 -4.21 -8.59
C THR A 109 -14.09 -5.14 -9.79
N THR A 110 -13.47 -4.75 -10.90
CA THR A 110 -13.41 -5.52 -12.14
C THR A 110 -11.97 -5.81 -12.55
N GLY A 111 -11.73 -6.90 -13.26
CA GLY A 111 -10.40 -7.34 -13.69
C GLY A 111 -10.03 -8.72 -13.14
N PRO A 112 -8.76 -9.14 -13.30
CA PRO A 112 -7.69 -8.38 -13.92
C PRO A 112 -7.87 -8.24 -15.44
N ASN A 113 -7.43 -7.13 -16.02
CA ASN A 113 -7.31 -7.00 -17.48
C ASN A 113 -6.06 -7.76 -18.01
N ALA A 114 -5.82 -7.72 -19.33
CA ALA A 114 -4.67 -8.38 -19.94
C ALA A 114 -3.29 -7.90 -19.41
N ALA A 115 -3.23 -6.74 -18.74
CA ALA A 115 -2.03 -6.20 -18.11
C ALA A 115 -1.98 -6.48 -16.59
N GLY A 116 -2.89 -7.29 -16.05
CA GLY A 116 -2.96 -7.62 -14.62
C GLY A 116 -3.54 -6.51 -13.74
N LEU A 117 -4.23 -5.51 -14.32
CA LEU A 117 -4.81 -4.39 -13.56
C LEU A 117 -6.25 -4.67 -13.18
N TYR A 118 -6.57 -4.39 -11.93
CA TYR A 118 -7.92 -4.31 -11.39
C TYR A 118 -8.38 -2.86 -11.41
N THR A 119 -9.68 -2.65 -11.60
CA THR A 119 -10.33 -1.34 -11.55
C THR A 119 -11.38 -1.35 -10.46
N SER A 120 -11.24 -0.49 -9.46
CA SER A 120 -12.20 -0.34 -8.37
C SER A 120 -12.97 0.96 -8.48
N THR A 121 -14.26 0.89 -8.18
CA THR A 121 -15.22 1.98 -8.29
C THR A 121 -15.89 2.23 -6.95
N PHE A 122 -15.85 3.50 -6.53
CA PHE A 122 -16.58 4.02 -5.38
C PHE A 122 -17.62 5.00 -5.89
N ASP A 123 -18.89 4.71 -5.63
CA ASP A 123 -19.98 5.64 -5.91
C ASP A 123 -20.37 6.41 -4.63
N ARG A 124 -21.27 7.38 -4.82
CA ARG A 124 -21.78 8.20 -3.72
C ARG A 124 -22.59 7.38 -2.70
N GLY A 125 -23.32 6.35 -3.15
CA GLY A 125 -24.16 5.53 -2.28
C GLY A 125 -23.33 4.75 -1.29
N LEU A 126 -22.28 4.08 -1.79
CA LEU A 126 -21.29 3.38 -0.98
C LEU A 126 -20.61 4.32 0.03
N LEU A 127 -20.16 5.49 -0.41
CA LEU A 127 -19.51 6.45 0.49
C LEU A 127 -20.48 6.95 1.57
N ALA A 128 -21.74 7.20 1.22
CA ALA A 128 -22.77 7.60 2.17
C ALA A 128 -23.11 6.50 3.18
N ASP A 129 -23.15 5.24 2.73
CA ASP A 129 -23.43 4.07 3.56
C ASP A 129 -22.32 3.86 4.60
N VAL A 130 -21.06 3.89 4.16
CA VAL A 130 -19.91 3.66 5.04
C VAL A 130 -19.66 4.83 6.01
N LEU A 131 -19.86 6.07 5.56
CA LEU A 131 -19.56 7.26 6.36
C LEU A 131 -20.77 7.80 7.15
N GLY A 132 -21.98 7.31 6.86
CA GLY A 132 -23.25 7.85 7.37
C GLY A 132 -23.60 9.24 6.86
N VAL A 133 -22.63 9.99 6.33
CA VAL A 133 -22.78 11.30 5.72
C VAL A 133 -21.79 11.46 4.57
N VAL A 134 -22.22 12.10 3.50
CA VAL A 134 -21.33 12.41 2.37
C VAL A 134 -20.43 13.58 2.73
N VAL A 135 -19.13 13.34 2.77
CA VAL A 135 -18.10 14.36 3.02
C VAL A 135 -17.24 14.57 1.78
N SER A 136 -16.78 15.80 1.57
CA SER A 136 -15.93 16.16 0.41
C SER A 136 -14.52 15.57 0.50
N ASN A 137 -14.06 15.27 1.71
CA ASN A 137 -12.72 14.76 2.00
C ASN A 137 -12.83 13.37 2.63
N TYR A 138 -12.15 12.41 2.03
CA TYR A 138 -12.10 11.05 2.55
C TYR A 138 -10.82 10.37 2.07
N THR A 139 -10.40 9.34 2.79
CA THR A 139 -9.29 8.48 2.40
C THR A 139 -9.79 7.05 2.28
N VAL A 140 -9.54 6.45 1.12
CA VAL A 140 -9.71 5.01 0.89
C VAL A 140 -8.38 4.33 1.17
N SER A 141 -8.42 3.25 1.94
CA SER A 141 -7.28 2.42 2.26
C SER A 141 -7.54 1.01 1.75
N LEU A 142 -6.51 0.38 1.20
CA LEU A 142 -6.57 -0.98 0.66
C LEU A 142 -5.33 -1.76 1.11
N SER A 143 -5.59 -2.92 1.73
CA SER A 143 -4.61 -3.90 2.17
C SER A 143 -4.96 -5.27 1.61
N THR A 144 -3.98 -6.16 1.55
CA THR A 144 -4.21 -7.56 1.16
C THR A 144 -4.63 -8.32 2.41
N SER A 145 -5.72 -9.09 2.33
CA SER A 145 -6.27 -9.91 3.41
C SER A 145 -6.64 -11.28 2.86
N VAL A 146 -5.90 -12.32 3.26
CA VAL A 146 -6.09 -13.70 2.77
C VAL A 146 -6.36 -14.61 3.95
N ASP A 147 -7.37 -15.48 3.82
CA ASP A 147 -7.65 -16.53 4.79
C ASP A 147 -6.90 -17.81 4.43
N TYR A 148 -6.00 -18.25 5.32
CA TYR A 148 -5.24 -19.48 5.14
C TYR A 148 -5.27 -20.32 6.41
N GLY A 149 -5.79 -21.55 6.30
CA GLY A 149 -5.82 -22.50 7.42
C GLY A 149 -6.66 -22.05 8.63
N GLY A 150 -7.68 -21.22 8.40
CA GLY A 150 -8.53 -20.66 9.48
C GLY A 150 -7.93 -19.43 10.18
N ALA A 151 -6.81 -18.91 9.70
CA ALA A 151 -6.23 -17.64 10.13
C ALA A 151 -6.29 -16.60 9.01
N THR A 152 -6.68 -15.38 9.34
CA THR A 152 -6.66 -14.24 8.41
C THR A 152 -5.31 -13.54 8.48
N TRP A 153 -4.63 -13.46 7.34
CA TRP A 153 -3.36 -12.78 7.17
C TRP A 153 -3.59 -11.45 6.46
N VAL A 154 -3.13 -10.36 7.06
CA VAL A 154 -3.26 -9.01 6.50
C VAL A 154 -1.87 -8.43 6.21
N SER A 155 -1.73 -7.72 5.09
CA SER A 155 -0.50 -6.99 4.78
C SER A 155 -0.21 -5.94 5.87
N PRO A 156 1.04 -5.81 6.37
CA PRO A 156 1.39 -4.81 7.36
C PRO A 156 1.38 -3.38 6.78
N GLY A 157 1.59 -3.25 5.47
CA GLY A 157 1.44 -2.01 4.73
C GLY A 157 0.02 -1.84 4.18
N THR A 158 -0.32 -0.58 3.89
CA THR A 158 -1.60 -0.19 3.30
C THR A 158 -1.35 0.85 2.22
N THR A 159 -2.01 0.72 1.08
CA THR A 159 -2.04 1.76 0.06
C THR A 159 -3.24 2.66 0.28
N THR A 160 -3.06 3.96 0.12
CA THR A 160 -4.11 4.95 0.36
C THR A 160 -4.41 5.76 -0.89
N VAL A 161 -5.68 6.12 -1.06
CA VAL A 161 -6.17 7.06 -2.05
C VAL A 161 -6.91 8.16 -1.29
N SER A 162 -6.34 9.35 -1.26
CA SER A 162 -6.90 10.49 -0.55
C SER A 162 -7.59 11.42 -1.52
N SER A 163 -8.81 11.79 -1.17
CA SER A 163 -9.67 12.74 -1.88
C SER A 163 -9.73 14.03 -1.05
N SER A 164 -9.41 15.15 -1.68
CA SER A 164 -9.40 16.48 -1.07
C SER A 164 -10.12 17.49 -1.95
N SER A 165 -11.04 18.22 -1.36
CA SER A 165 -11.82 19.29 -1.96
C SER A 165 -11.43 20.64 -1.39
N LEU A 166 -11.06 21.58 -2.25
CA LEU A 166 -10.91 23.00 -1.90
C LEU A 166 -11.90 23.83 -2.72
N LEU A 167 -12.96 24.32 -2.05
CA LEU A 167 -14.05 25.15 -2.60
C LEU A 167 -14.84 24.50 -3.74
N VAL A 168 -14.22 24.35 -4.91
CA VAL A 168 -14.76 23.81 -6.17
C VAL A 168 -13.80 22.86 -6.90
N LEU A 169 -12.54 22.79 -6.46
CA LEU A 169 -11.54 21.90 -7.04
C LEU A 169 -11.50 20.61 -6.23
N GLN A 170 -11.83 19.50 -6.89
CA GLN A 170 -11.59 18.16 -6.37
C GLN A 170 -10.24 17.67 -6.85
N SER A 171 -9.45 17.12 -5.93
CA SER A 171 -8.20 16.46 -6.23
C SER A 171 -8.14 15.12 -5.53
N CYS A 172 -7.57 14.12 -6.21
CA CYS A 172 -7.29 12.83 -5.61
C CYS A 172 -5.80 12.54 -5.81
N SER A 173 -5.20 11.94 -4.79
CA SER A 173 -3.82 11.48 -4.80
C SER A 173 -3.76 10.10 -4.20
N TYR A 174 -2.69 9.36 -4.46
CA TYR A 174 -2.48 8.06 -3.84
C TYR A 174 -1.07 7.97 -3.27
N ALA A 175 -0.93 7.19 -2.20
CA ALA A 175 0.34 6.81 -1.62
C ALA A 175 0.38 5.29 -1.48
N ASN A 176 1.33 4.68 -2.18
CA ASN A 176 1.51 3.24 -2.20
C ASN A 176 2.23 2.78 -0.93
N GLY A 177 1.67 1.75 -0.28
CA GLY A 177 2.27 1.14 0.91
C GLY A 177 3.39 0.17 0.56
N SER A 178 4.37 0.03 1.46
CA SER A 178 5.48 -0.93 1.39
C SER A 178 5.25 -2.13 2.31
#